data_AF-A0A914GK18-F1
#
_entry.id   AF-A0A914GK18-F1
#
_cell.length_a   1.000
_cell.length_b   1.000
_cell.length_c   1.000
_cell.angle_alpha   90.00
_cell.angle_beta   90.00
_cell.angle_gamma   90.00
#
_symmetry.space_group_name_H-M   'P 1'
#
loop_
_entity.id
_entity.type
_entity.pdbx_description
1 polymer ?
#
loop_
_entity_poly.entity_id
_entity_poly.type
_entity_poly.pdbx_seq_one_letter_code
_entity_poly.pdbx_strand_id
1 'polypeptide(L)'
;MAYTEIKTSKKREITSTKLDKDAHRYDLTLSVDENNIPRLKLKRVEFNSISNLPQKLDDKLASKIPVISFFDNFSTICLYNEDSNGYQFLESWNGKFGRELLIAFDKEKITYCDEAVSAFLTKPSFVIYDLLKIMSMPLEEALEIETTSFTVTKDSENPILLEFDTFDGSKKLSTPAFLMALLLKQHLKIIKNEINEKPKELCFYFPLEAKIENRKRIQKQIKESCELLKICCSFIEI
;
A
#
# COMPACT_ATOMS: atom_id res chain seq x y z
N MET A 1 -46.62 -21.99 12.35
CA MET A 1 -45.38 -22.79 12.44
C MET A 1 -44.33 -21.93 13.10
N ALA A 2 -43.73 -22.42 14.18
CA ALA A 2 -42.86 -21.66 15.06
C ALA A 2 -41.47 -21.44 14.47
N TYR A 3 -40.92 -20.24 14.68
CA TYR A 3 -39.50 -19.95 14.52
C TYR A 3 -38.70 -20.86 15.45
N THR A 4 -37.75 -21.60 14.90
CA THR A 4 -36.78 -22.35 15.72
C THR A 4 -35.52 -21.50 15.83
N GLU A 5 -35.31 -20.97 17.04
CA GLU A 5 -34.14 -20.20 17.45
C GLU A 5 -32.94 -21.16 17.57
N ILE A 6 -31.89 -20.96 16.75
CA ILE A 6 -30.63 -21.71 16.88
C ILE A 6 -29.78 -21.01 17.94
N LYS A 7 -29.75 -21.56 19.16
CA LYS A 7 -28.74 -21.26 20.17
C LYS A 7 -27.48 -22.07 19.88
N THR A 8 -26.40 -21.41 19.49
CA THR A 8 -25.04 -21.99 19.58
C THR A 8 -24.24 -21.28 20.67
N SER A 9 -24.23 -21.91 21.85
CA SER A 9 -23.24 -21.67 22.89
C SER A 9 -21.93 -22.36 22.53
N LYS A 10 -20.84 -21.60 22.46
CA LYS A 10 -19.51 -21.91 23.02
C LYS A 10 -18.59 -20.72 22.78
N LYS A 11 -18.38 -19.91 23.82
CA LYS A 11 -17.28 -18.93 23.85
C LYS A 11 -15.97 -19.71 23.71
N ARG A 12 -15.29 -19.55 22.58
CA ARG A 12 -13.86 -19.89 22.49
C ARG A 12 -13.10 -18.77 23.19
N GLU A 13 -12.40 -19.10 24.27
CA GLU A 13 -11.33 -18.27 24.79
C GLU A 13 -10.25 -18.17 23.71
N ILE A 14 -10.07 -16.96 23.19
CA ILE A 14 -8.92 -16.61 22.36
C ILE A 14 -7.82 -16.25 23.36
N THR A 15 -6.82 -17.12 23.48
CA THR A 15 -5.56 -16.82 24.16
C THR A 15 -4.97 -15.54 23.57
N SER A 16 -4.91 -14.50 24.41
CA SER A 16 -4.27 -13.22 24.15
C SER A 16 -2.81 -13.44 23.77
N THR A 17 -2.49 -13.30 22.49
CA THR A 17 -1.15 -12.98 22.05
C THR A 17 -0.82 -11.59 22.61
N LYS A 18 0.26 -11.48 23.40
CA LYS A 18 0.81 -10.19 23.82
C LYS A 18 0.97 -9.31 22.57
N LEU A 19 0.10 -8.31 22.44
CA LEU A 19 0.16 -7.31 21.39
C LEU A 19 1.40 -6.43 21.62
N ASP A 20 2.14 -6.22 20.55
CA ASP A 20 3.27 -5.31 20.50
C ASP A 20 2.79 -3.91 20.91
N LYS A 21 3.52 -3.23 21.81
CA LYS A 21 3.06 -1.97 22.42
C LYS A 21 2.99 -0.79 21.45
N ASP A 22 3.52 -0.98 20.24
CA ASP A 22 3.69 0.06 19.23
C ASP A 22 2.71 -0.08 18.03
N ALA A 23 1.74 -1.01 18.07
CA ALA A 23 0.77 -1.19 16.99
C ALA A 23 -0.50 -0.32 17.19
N HIS A 24 -0.76 0.62 16.28
CA HIS A 24 -2.03 1.35 16.18
C HIS A 24 -3.01 0.62 15.25
N ARG A 25 -4.27 0.42 15.67
CA ARG A 25 -5.29 -0.32 14.91
C ARG A 25 -6.49 0.58 14.53
N TYR A 26 -6.87 0.61 13.25
CA TYR A 26 -7.91 1.47 12.70
C TYR A 26 -8.95 0.63 11.93
N ASP A 27 -10.24 0.75 12.24
CA ASP A 27 -11.34 0.22 11.42
C ASP A 27 -11.59 1.15 10.23
N LEU A 28 -11.76 0.59 9.04
CA LEU A 28 -12.20 1.31 7.84
C LEU A 28 -13.64 0.91 7.50
N THR A 29 -14.55 1.89 7.44
CA THR A 29 -15.90 1.68 6.90
C THR A 29 -16.01 2.37 5.55
N LEU A 30 -16.33 1.61 4.50
CA LEU A 30 -16.69 2.17 3.20
C LEU A 30 -18.13 2.70 3.27
N SER A 31 -18.33 3.97 2.91
CA SER A 31 -19.63 4.62 2.84
C SER A 31 -19.75 5.38 1.53
N VAL A 32 -20.97 5.63 1.06
CA VAL A 32 -21.22 6.45 -0.14
C VAL A 32 -21.88 7.73 0.33
N ASP A 33 -21.39 8.88 -0.13
CA ASP A 33 -22.00 10.17 0.22
C ASP A 33 -23.23 10.50 -0.63
N GLU A 34 -23.85 11.65 -0.33
CA GLU A 34 -25.06 12.15 -0.98
C GLU A 34 -24.87 12.41 -2.49
N ASN A 35 -23.61 12.47 -2.96
CA ASN A 35 -23.24 12.68 -4.36
C ASN A 35 -22.74 11.40 -5.05
N ASN A 36 -22.97 10.22 -4.45
CA ASN A 36 -22.50 8.92 -4.93
C ASN A 36 -20.97 8.75 -4.99
N ILE A 37 -20.22 9.53 -4.20
CA ILE A 37 -18.77 9.38 -4.12
C ILE A 37 -18.45 8.35 -3.02
N PRO A 38 -17.73 7.26 -3.33
CA PRO A 38 -17.28 6.32 -2.30
C PRO A 38 -16.27 7.01 -1.36
N ARG A 39 -16.48 6.84 -0.06
CA ARG A 39 -15.69 7.44 1.03
C ARG A 39 -15.22 6.37 2.01
N LEU A 40 -13.96 6.46 2.41
CA LEU A 40 -13.38 5.66 3.49
C LEU A 40 -13.45 6.45 4.80
N LYS A 41 -14.25 5.99 5.77
CA LYS A 41 -14.20 6.51 7.14
C LYS A 41 -13.25 5.64 7.96
N LEU A 42 -12.11 6.19 8.38
CA LEU A 42 -11.30 5.59 9.43
C LEU A 42 -11.95 5.86 10.79
N LYS A 43 -12.22 4.81 11.56
CA LYS A 43 -12.57 4.88 12.98
C LYS A 43 -11.54 4.08 13.75
N ARG A 44 -10.78 4.68 14.66
CA ARG A 44 -9.83 3.92 15.49
C ARG A 44 -10.59 2.95 16.40
N VAL A 45 -10.14 1.69 16.49
CA VAL A 45 -10.72 0.71 17.43
C VAL A 45 -10.23 1.06 18.83
N GLU A 46 -11.14 1.41 19.72
CA GLU A 46 -10.82 1.55 21.14
C GLU A 46 -10.47 0.17 21.72
N PHE A 47 -9.20 -0.01 22.10
CA PHE A 47 -8.84 -1.13 22.95
C PHE A 47 -9.36 -0.83 24.36
N ASN A 48 -10.44 -1.50 24.75
CA ASN A 48 -11.02 -1.43 26.10
C ASN A 48 -10.13 -2.02 27.21
N SER A 49 -8.81 -2.16 27.01
CA SER A 49 -7.91 -2.63 28.06
C SER A 49 -6.45 -2.27 27.76
N ILE A 50 -6.08 -1.00 27.94
CA ILE A 50 -4.80 -0.59 28.56
C ILE A 50 -5.08 0.80 29.14
N SER A 51 -5.27 0.86 30.46
CA SER A 51 -5.25 2.11 31.19
C SER A 51 -3.86 2.74 31.03
N ASN A 52 -3.84 4.01 30.64
CA ASN A 52 -2.68 4.92 30.57
C ASN A 52 -1.88 4.95 29.25
N LEU A 53 -2.56 4.88 28.11
CA LEU A 53 -2.11 5.69 26.96
C LEU A 53 -2.57 7.14 27.21
N PRO A 54 -1.72 8.16 27.00
CA PRO A 54 -2.13 9.56 27.14
C PRO A 54 -3.33 9.79 26.21
N GLN A 55 -4.50 10.00 26.82
CA GLN A 55 -5.82 10.14 26.18
C GLN A 55 -5.98 11.42 25.33
N LYS A 56 -4.89 12.07 24.94
CA LYS A 56 -4.87 13.20 24.00
C LYS A 56 -3.57 13.19 23.22
N LEU A 57 -3.49 12.31 22.24
CA LEU A 57 -2.85 12.69 20.98
C LEU A 57 -3.97 13.35 20.17
N ASP A 58 -3.78 14.64 19.87
CA ASP A 58 -4.73 15.50 19.16
C ASP A 58 -5.43 14.74 18.02
N ASP A 59 -6.74 14.55 18.11
CA ASP A 59 -7.56 14.00 17.00
C ASP A 59 -7.38 14.81 15.70
N LYS A 60 -6.87 16.04 15.81
CA LYS A 60 -6.45 16.94 14.71
C LYS A 60 -5.18 16.53 13.97
N LEU A 61 -4.36 15.63 14.52
CA LEU A 61 -3.06 15.23 13.97
C LEU A 61 -3.16 13.90 13.20
N ALA A 62 -3.95 12.94 13.71
CA ALA A 62 -4.28 11.71 12.97
C ALA A 62 -5.11 12.01 11.71
N SER A 63 -5.90 13.08 11.74
CA SER A 63 -6.71 13.59 10.62
C SER A 63 -5.89 14.28 9.52
N LYS A 64 -4.57 14.12 9.45
CA LYS A 64 -3.72 14.70 8.39
C LYS A 64 -2.77 13.70 7.74
N ILE A 65 -2.84 12.42 8.13
CA ILE A 65 -1.95 11.39 7.59
C ILE A 65 -2.49 10.94 6.22
N PRO A 66 -1.70 11.09 5.14
CA PRO A 66 -2.07 10.58 3.83
C PRO A 66 -2.21 9.05 3.86
N VAL A 67 -3.26 8.55 3.22
CA VAL A 67 -3.50 7.12 3.05
C VAL A 67 -3.21 6.72 1.61
N ILE A 68 -2.35 5.72 1.41
CA ILE A 68 -2.14 5.07 0.12
C ILE A 68 -2.79 3.70 0.18
N SER A 69 -3.78 3.49 -0.68
CA SER A 69 -4.40 2.17 -0.86
C SER A 69 -3.75 1.46 -2.02
N PHE A 70 -3.33 0.23 -1.81
CA PHE A 70 -2.69 -0.61 -2.81
C PHE A 70 -3.63 -1.74 -3.21
N PHE A 71 -3.95 -1.80 -4.50
CA PHE A 71 -4.62 -2.91 -5.17
C PHE A 71 -3.59 -3.62 -6.06
N ASP A 72 -3.94 -4.79 -6.60
CA ASP A 72 -2.98 -5.64 -7.32
C ASP A 72 -2.12 -4.89 -8.35
N ASN A 73 -2.76 -4.05 -9.18
CA ASN A 73 -2.10 -3.38 -10.31
C ASN A 73 -2.12 -1.85 -10.22
N PHE A 74 -2.87 -1.27 -9.28
CA PHE A 74 -2.99 0.16 -9.15
C PHE A 74 -3.03 0.60 -7.68
N SER A 75 -2.78 1.88 -7.43
CA SER A 75 -2.92 2.51 -6.13
C SER A 75 -3.82 3.73 -6.19
N THR A 76 -4.36 4.11 -5.04
CA THR A 76 -5.08 5.37 -4.84
C THR A 76 -4.49 6.12 -3.66
N ILE A 77 -4.56 7.45 -3.71
CA ILE A 77 -4.14 8.33 -2.61
C ILE A 77 -5.37 9.01 -2.05
N CYS A 78 -5.51 9.02 -0.73
CA CYS A 78 -6.57 9.75 -0.05
C CYS A 78 -5.96 10.68 0.99
N LEU A 79 -6.50 11.90 1.10
CA LEU A 79 -6.21 12.84 2.17
C LEU A 79 -7.46 13.09 2.97
N TYR A 80 -7.31 13.32 4.26
CA TYR A 80 -8.43 13.75 5.08
C TYR A 80 -8.79 15.21 4.76
N ASN A 81 -10.06 15.44 4.49
CA ASN A 81 -10.63 16.75 4.23
C ASN A 81 -11.48 17.14 5.45
N GLU A 82 -11.07 18.22 6.13
CA GLU A 82 -11.72 18.75 7.34
C GLU A 82 -13.16 19.23 7.06
N ASP A 83 -13.40 19.90 5.93
CA ASP A 83 -14.72 20.42 5.55
C ASP A 83 -15.74 19.29 5.38
N SER A 84 -15.27 18.14 4.90
CA SER A 84 -16.10 16.99 4.60
C SER A 84 -16.08 15.90 5.69
N ASN A 85 -15.28 16.10 6.73
CA ASN A 85 -15.04 15.16 7.83
C ASN A 85 -14.77 13.72 7.34
N GLY A 86 -13.89 13.57 6.34
CA GLY A 86 -13.62 12.28 5.71
C GLY A 86 -12.45 12.30 4.72
N TYR A 87 -12.06 11.12 4.25
CA TYR A 87 -10.99 10.97 3.27
C TYR A 87 -11.51 11.25 1.84
N GLN A 88 -10.86 12.18 1.16
CA GLN A 88 -11.07 12.53 -0.24
C GLN A 88 -9.94 11.92 -1.08
N PHE A 89 -10.30 11.29 -2.20
CA PHE A 89 -9.34 10.76 -3.15
C PHE A 89 -8.67 11.90 -3.94
N LEU A 90 -7.35 11.78 -4.14
CA LEU A 90 -6.61 12.68 -5.01
C LEU A 90 -6.64 12.17 -6.44
N GLU A 91 -7.13 13.02 -7.34
CA GLU A 91 -7.04 12.80 -8.78
C GLU A 91 -5.56 12.80 -9.22
N SER A 92 -5.25 11.96 -10.20
CA SER A 92 -4.00 12.03 -10.94
C SER A 92 -4.09 13.16 -11.98
N TRP A 93 -2.97 13.45 -12.64
CA TRP A 93 -2.90 14.52 -13.65
C TRP A 93 -3.84 14.31 -14.84
N ASN A 94 -4.38 13.10 -15.04
CA ASN A 94 -5.34 12.78 -16.10
C ASN A 94 -6.80 12.70 -15.60
N GLY A 95 -7.07 13.10 -14.35
CA GLY A 95 -8.41 13.07 -13.75
C GLY A 95 -8.84 11.71 -13.21
N LYS A 96 -7.96 10.69 -13.20
CA LYS A 96 -8.26 9.37 -12.59
C LYS A 96 -7.82 9.33 -11.13
N PHE A 97 -8.59 8.65 -10.27
CA PHE A 97 -8.21 8.44 -8.87
C PHE A 97 -7.17 7.31 -8.70
N GLY A 98 -7.21 6.32 -9.59
CA GLY A 98 -6.27 5.20 -9.64
C GLY A 98 -5.01 5.56 -10.42
N ARG A 99 -3.88 5.01 -9.97
CA ARG A 99 -2.56 5.15 -10.59
C ARG A 99 -1.96 3.77 -10.79
N GLU A 100 -1.56 3.46 -12.01
CA GLU A 100 -0.96 2.16 -12.29
C GLU A 100 0.35 1.97 -11.50
N LEU A 101 0.65 0.73 -11.11
CA LEU A 101 1.89 0.38 -10.40
C LEU A 101 2.98 -0.04 -11.40
N LEU A 102 3.32 0.88 -12.29
CA LEU A 102 4.27 0.66 -13.38
C LEU A 102 5.53 1.53 -13.23
N ILE A 103 6.67 0.96 -13.58
CA ILE A 103 7.95 1.68 -13.69
C ILE A 103 8.56 1.33 -15.04
N ALA A 104 8.71 2.32 -15.92
CA ALA A 104 9.36 2.10 -17.22
C ALA A 104 10.74 2.77 -17.25
N PHE A 105 11.75 2.00 -17.64
CA PHE A 105 13.14 2.43 -17.74
C PHE A 105 13.50 2.78 -19.19
N ASP A 106 13.16 4.00 -19.62
CA ASP A 106 13.50 4.51 -20.95
C ASP A 106 14.93 5.10 -20.97
N LYS A 107 15.48 5.35 -22.17
CA LYS A 107 16.87 5.78 -22.39
C LYS A 107 17.19 7.09 -21.67
N GLU A 108 16.23 8.00 -21.67
CA GLU A 108 16.40 9.37 -21.22
C GLU A 108 15.81 9.61 -19.83
N LYS A 109 14.83 8.80 -19.43
CA LYS A 109 14.13 8.98 -18.16
C LYS A 109 13.47 7.69 -17.68
N ILE A 110 13.33 7.61 -16.36
CA ILE A 110 12.42 6.66 -15.73
C ILE A 110 11.04 7.31 -15.67
N THR A 111 10.02 6.62 -16.16
CA THR A 111 8.61 7.05 -16.05
C THR A 111 7.85 6.12 -15.11
N TYR A 112 6.77 6.64 -14.54
CA TYR A 112 6.05 5.99 -13.44
C TYR A 112 4.55 6.10 -13.65
N CYS A 113 3.81 5.13 -13.10
CA CYS A 113 2.35 5.13 -13.11
C CYS A 113 1.78 5.38 -14.51
N ASP A 114 0.86 6.34 -14.63
CA ASP A 114 0.17 6.68 -15.87
C ASP A 114 1.13 7.06 -17.01
N GLU A 115 2.29 7.67 -16.72
CA GLU A 115 3.28 7.99 -17.76
C GLU A 115 3.95 6.73 -18.33
N ALA A 116 4.07 5.68 -17.53
CA ALA A 116 4.65 4.41 -17.95
C ALA A 116 3.69 3.52 -18.77
N VAL A 117 2.39 3.84 -18.82
CA VAL A 117 1.39 3.06 -19.59
C VAL A 117 1.70 3.05 -21.08
N SER A 118 2.12 4.20 -21.64
CA SER A 118 2.50 4.26 -23.07
C SER A 118 3.72 3.36 -23.37
N ALA A 119 4.70 3.35 -22.47
CA ALA A 119 5.86 2.46 -22.58
C ALA A 119 5.45 0.99 -22.44
N PHE A 120 4.49 0.66 -21.56
CA PHE A 120 3.98 -0.69 -21.41
C PHE A 120 3.33 -1.21 -22.70
N LEU A 121 2.56 -0.36 -23.41
CA LEU A 121 1.88 -0.75 -24.64
C LEU A 121 2.83 -0.89 -25.85
N THR A 122 3.94 -0.15 -25.86
CA THR A 122 4.84 -0.09 -27.03
C THR A 122 6.13 -0.87 -26.84
N LYS A 123 6.62 -0.97 -25.61
CA LYS A 123 7.92 -1.54 -25.24
C LYS A 123 7.83 -2.23 -23.85
N PRO A 124 6.95 -3.24 -23.68
CA PRO A 124 6.68 -3.86 -22.38
C PRO A 124 7.92 -4.43 -21.70
N SER A 125 8.93 -4.87 -22.47
CA SER A 125 10.17 -5.46 -21.94
C SER A 125 11.00 -4.54 -21.05
N PHE A 126 10.76 -3.23 -21.07
CA PHE A 126 11.46 -2.25 -20.22
C PHE A 126 10.58 -1.72 -19.08
N VAL A 127 9.46 -2.39 -18.81
CA VAL A 127 8.47 -1.96 -17.81
C VAL A 127 8.34 -3.01 -16.72
N ILE A 128 8.55 -2.58 -15.47
CA ILE A 128 8.27 -3.36 -14.28
C ILE A 128 6.81 -3.17 -13.86
N TYR A 129 6.13 -4.27 -13.56
CA TYR A 129 4.73 -4.36 -13.13
C TYR A 129 4.56 -5.51 -12.13
N ASP A 130 3.34 -5.74 -11.63
CA ASP A 130 3.01 -6.81 -10.67
C ASP A 130 3.84 -6.81 -9.37
N LEU A 131 4.40 -5.66 -9.00
CA LEU A 131 5.37 -5.57 -7.90
C LEU A 131 4.77 -6.04 -6.56
N LEU A 132 3.51 -5.70 -6.28
CA LEU A 132 2.81 -6.14 -5.07
C LEU A 132 2.59 -7.65 -5.05
N LYS A 133 2.26 -8.25 -6.18
CA LYS A 133 2.10 -9.69 -6.33
C LYS A 133 3.41 -10.40 -6.01
N ILE A 134 4.53 -9.92 -6.56
CA ILE A 134 5.88 -10.44 -6.27
C ILE A 134 6.20 -10.30 -4.77
N MET A 135 5.94 -9.14 -4.16
CA MET A 135 6.15 -8.89 -2.72
C MET A 135 5.27 -9.77 -1.82
N SER A 136 4.18 -10.31 -2.36
CA SER A 136 3.23 -11.15 -1.62
C SER A 136 3.58 -12.63 -1.64
N MET A 137 4.33 -13.08 -2.66
CA MET A 137 4.63 -14.48 -2.93
C MET A 137 5.77 -15.02 -2.05
N PRO A 138 5.80 -16.33 -1.77
CA PRO A 138 6.98 -17.01 -1.28
C PRO A 138 8.12 -16.89 -2.30
N LEU A 139 9.36 -17.03 -1.86
CA LEU A 139 10.53 -16.95 -2.75
C LEU A 139 10.43 -17.97 -3.89
N GLU A 140 10.06 -19.21 -3.57
CA GLU A 140 9.94 -20.31 -4.53
C GLU A 140 8.91 -19.99 -5.62
N GLU A 141 7.72 -19.53 -5.23
CA GLU A 141 6.67 -19.14 -6.19
C GLU A 141 7.06 -17.89 -6.98
N ALA A 142 7.76 -16.93 -6.36
CA ALA A 142 8.20 -15.72 -7.05
C ALA A 142 9.24 -16.03 -8.14
N LEU A 143 10.12 -17.01 -7.91
CA LEU A 143 11.12 -17.46 -8.89
C LEU A 143 10.50 -18.15 -10.12
N GLU A 144 9.27 -18.65 -10.00
CA GLU A 144 8.53 -19.28 -11.10
C GLU A 144 7.78 -18.25 -11.99
N ILE A 145 7.83 -16.96 -11.65
CA ILE A 145 7.18 -15.92 -12.45
C ILE A 145 7.94 -15.73 -13.77
N GLU A 146 7.28 -16.11 -14.86
CA GLU A 146 7.76 -15.85 -16.22
C GLU A 146 7.20 -14.52 -16.73
N THR A 147 8.09 -13.56 -17.04
CA THR A 147 7.72 -12.32 -17.73
C THR A 147 8.68 -12.00 -18.86
N THR A 148 8.23 -11.21 -19.83
CA THR A 148 9.09 -10.69 -20.91
C THR A 148 9.89 -9.46 -20.52
N SER A 149 9.74 -8.97 -19.29
CA SER A 149 10.23 -7.66 -18.86
C SER A 149 11.28 -7.73 -17.77
N PHE A 150 11.22 -8.75 -16.94
CA PHE A 150 12.19 -9.00 -15.89
C PHE A 150 12.22 -10.49 -15.54
N THR A 151 13.35 -10.93 -15.00
CA THR A 151 13.51 -12.25 -14.40
C THR A 151 13.58 -12.09 -12.89
N VAL A 152 12.84 -12.91 -12.16
CA VAL A 152 12.95 -12.97 -10.71
C VAL A 152 14.13 -13.87 -10.33
N THR A 153 15.05 -13.35 -9.54
CA THR A 153 16.29 -14.03 -9.11
C THR A 153 16.44 -13.93 -7.59
N LYS A 154 17.48 -14.56 -7.03
CA LYS A 154 17.84 -14.45 -5.62
C LYS A 154 19.35 -14.25 -5.45
N ASP A 155 19.73 -13.55 -4.39
CA ASP A 155 21.12 -13.53 -3.89
C ASP A 155 21.31 -14.59 -2.80
N SER A 156 22.57 -14.91 -2.52
CA SER A 156 23.08 -15.74 -1.43
C SER A 156 22.51 -15.42 -0.04
N GLU A 157 22.07 -14.16 0.19
CA GLU A 157 21.46 -13.70 1.43
C GLU A 157 19.91 -13.75 1.44
N ASN A 158 19.26 -14.28 0.39
CA ASN A 158 17.80 -14.48 0.25
C ASN A 158 16.86 -13.24 0.22
N PRO A 159 17.19 -12.08 -0.38
CA PRO A 159 16.15 -11.21 -0.92
C PRO A 159 15.78 -11.62 -2.35
N ILE A 160 14.48 -11.56 -2.67
CA ILE A 160 13.98 -11.57 -4.06
C ILE A 160 14.64 -10.38 -4.79
N LEU A 161 15.17 -10.64 -5.98
CA LEU A 161 15.72 -9.62 -6.88
C LEU A 161 15.01 -9.68 -8.23
N LEU A 162 14.89 -8.52 -8.85
CA LEU A 162 14.37 -8.37 -10.21
C LEU A 162 15.53 -7.96 -11.11
N GLU A 163 15.91 -8.87 -12.01
CA GLU A 163 16.85 -8.60 -13.09
C GLU A 163 16.08 -8.13 -14.33
N PHE A 164 16.43 -6.97 -14.88
CA PHE A 164 15.75 -6.40 -16.04
C PHE A 164 16.73 -5.60 -16.90
N ASP A 165 16.42 -5.52 -18.18
CA ASP A 165 17.16 -4.66 -19.10
C ASP A 165 16.64 -3.23 -19.00
N THR A 166 17.53 -2.26 -19.09
CA THR A 166 17.18 -0.86 -19.34
C THR A 166 17.37 -0.53 -20.81
N PHE A 167 16.74 0.54 -21.29
CA PHE A 167 16.73 0.86 -22.72
C PHE A 167 18.13 1.14 -23.31
N ASP A 168 19.12 1.48 -22.48
CA ASP A 168 20.53 1.62 -22.89
C ASP A 168 21.23 0.26 -23.12
N GLY A 169 20.52 -0.85 -22.97
CA GLY A 169 21.03 -2.22 -23.11
C GLY A 169 21.79 -2.71 -21.87
N SER A 170 21.82 -1.94 -20.79
CA SER A 170 22.42 -2.40 -19.53
C SER A 170 21.45 -3.25 -18.73
N LYS A 171 21.98 -4.31 -18.11
CA LYS A 171 21.24 -5.11 -17.13
C LYS A 171 21.27 -4.44 -15.78
N LYS A 172 20.12 -4.39 -15.12
CA LYS A 172 19.96 -3.90 -13.74
C LYS A 172 19.39 -4.99 -12.86
N LEU A 173 19.72 -4.88 -11.58
CA LEU A 173 19.25 -5.75 -10.52
C LEU A 173 18.71 -4.87 -9.40
N SER A 174 17.51 -5.17 -8.92
CA SER A 174 16.89 -4.37 -7.85
C SER A 174 15.98 -5.20 -6.95
N THR A 175 15.82 -4.78 -5.70
CA THR A 175 14.85 -5.40 -4.79
C THR A 175 13.44 -4.87 -5.05
N PRO A 176 12.39 -5.65 -4.77
CA PRO A 176 11.02 -5.15 -4.82
C PRO A 176 10.80 -3.92 -3.93
N ALA A 177 11.37 -3.89 -2.72
CA ALA A 177 11.31 -2.72 -1.83
C ALA A 177 11.92 -1.45 -2.44
N PHE A 178 13.05 -1.55 -3.14
CA PHE A 178 13.64 -0.38 -3.79
C PHE A 178 12.77 0.16 -4.92
N LEU A 179 12.24 -0.73 -5.77
CA LEU A 179 11.35 -0.34 -6.86
C LEU A 179 10.04 0.26 -6.33
N MET A 180 9.51 -0.28 -5.23
CA MET A 180 8.34 0.27 -4.56
C MET A 180 8.65 1.64 -3.94
N ALA A 181 9.84 1.85 -3.40
CA ALA A 181 10.29 3.17 -2.94
C ALA A 181 10.32 4.20 -4.08
N LEU A 182 10.63 3.81 -5.32
CA LEU A 182 10.54 4.71 -6.48
C LEU A 182 9.10 5.12 -6.78
N LEU A 183 8.14 4.17 -6.71
CA LEU A 183 6.71 4.47 -6.87
C LEU A 183 6.23 5.39 -5.74
N LEU A 184 6.53 5.05 -4.48
CA LEU A 184 6.19 5.88 -3.32
C LEU A 184 6.76 7.28 -3.42
N LYS A 185 7.99 7.44 -3.95
CA LYS A 185 8.58 8.76 -4.21
C LYS A 185 7.72 9.62 -5.14
N GLN A 186 7.02 9.04 -6.12
CA GLN A 186 6.08 9.79 -6.96
C GLN A 186 4.80 10.14 -6.21
N HIS A 187 4.26 9.21 -5.43
CA HIS A 187 3.08 9.47 -4.59
C HIS A 187 3.35 10.63 -3.62
N LEU A 188 4.55 10.67 -3.02
CA LEU A 188 4.98 11.75 -2.13
C LEU A 188 5.06 13.11 -2.80
N LYS A 189 5.43 13.17 -4.10
CA LYS A 189 5.40 14.44 -4.85
C LYS A 189 3.97 14.95 -5.01
N ILE A 190 3.03 14.05 -5.33
CA ILE A 190 1.61 14.39 -5.49
C ILE A 190 1.06 14.90 -4.16
N ILE A 191 1.26 14.14 -3.09
CA ILE A 191 0.82 14.53 -1.74
C ILE A 191 1.43 15.88 -1.35
N LYS A 192 2.74 16.08 -1.59
CA LYS A 192 3.41 17.34 -1.28
C LYS A 192 2.79 18.53 -2.03
N ASN A 193 2.43 18.35 -3.30
CA ASN A 193 1.81 19.43 -4.08
C ASN A 193 0.42 19.77 -3.53
N GLU A 194 -0.33 18.77 -3.06
CA GLU A 194 -1.67 18.96 -2.52
C GLU A 194 -1.65 19.64 -1.13
N ILE A 195 -0.78 19.19 -0.22
CA ILE A 195 -0.74 19.71 1.16
C ILE A 195 0.31 20.82 1.37
N ASN A 196 1.06 21.18 0.33
CA ASN A 196 2.18 22.14 0.36
C ASN A 196 3.29 21.82 1.39
N GLU A 197 3.38 20.59 1.87
CA GLU A 197 4.39 20.12 2.83
C GLU A 197 4.85 18.69 2.47
N LYS A 198 6.12 18.35 2.77
CA LYS A 198 6.57 16.95 2.64
C LYS A 198 5.96 16.12 3.78
N PRO A 199 5.18 15.07 3.49
CA PRO A 199 4.62 14.22 4.55
C PRO A 199 5.75 13.47 5.26
N LYS A 200 5.64 13.40 6.59
CA LYS A 200 6.58 12.67 7.46
C LYS A 200 6.12 11.24 7.76
N GLU A 201 4.84 10.98 7.56
CA GLU A 201 4.19 9.70 7.79
C GLU A 201 3.25 9.38 6.63
N LEU A 202 3.16 8.09 6.30
CA LEU A 202 2.17 7.52 5.38
C LEU A 202 1.45 6.37 6.06
N CYS A 203 0.15 6.24 5.78
CA CYS A 203 -0.65 5.10 6.19
C CYS A 203 -1.01 4.25 4.97
N PHE A 204 -0.93 2.93 5.10
CA PHE A 204 -1.14 2.00 3.98
C PHE A 204 -2.36 1.11 4.20
N TYR A 205 -3.15 0.95 3.14
CA TYR A 205 -4.30 0.04 3.11
C TYR A 205 -4.13 -1.01 2.02
N PHE A 206 -4.45 -2.28 2.36
CA PHE A 206 -4.47 -3.41 1.43
C PHE A 206 -5.83 -4.11 1.53
N PRO A 207 -6.59 -4.26 0.42
CA PRO A 207 -7.91 -4.86 0.43
C PRO A 207 -7.88 -6.34 0.85
N LEU A 208 -9.01 -6.80 1.42
CA LEU A 208 -9.15 -8.03 2.19
C LEU A 208 -8.91 -9.34 1.42
N GLU A 209 -8.77 -9.31 0.10
CA GLU A 209 -8.69 -10.50 -0.75
C GLU A 209 -7.35 -11.24 -0.64
N ALA A 210 -6.30 -10.57 -0.14
CA ALA A 210 -5.01 -11.22 0.13
C ALA A 210 -5.03 -12.04 1.43
N LYS A 211 -4.50 -13.27 1.38
CA LYS A 211 -4.24 -14.11 2.58
C LYS A 211 -3.43 -13.32 3.61
N ILE A 212 -3.66 -13.56 4.91
CA ILE A 212 -2.98 -12.83 6.01
C ILE A 212 -1.46 -12.86 5.87
N GLU A 213 -0.90 -14.00 5.46
CA GLU A 213 0.54 -14.17 5.29
C GLU A 213 1.10 -13.29 4.17
N ASN A 214 0.39 -13.19 3.04
CA ASN A 214 0.72 -12.31 1.92
C ASN A 214 0.79 -10.84 2.39
N ARG A 215 -0.18 -10.42 3.22
CA ARG A 215 -0.19 -9.05 3.77
C ARG A 215 1.03 -8.76 4.62
N LYS A 216 1.45 -9.68 5.50
CA LYS A 216 2.64 -9.48 6.33
C LYS A 216 3.91 -9.30 5.50
N ARG A 217 4.05 -10.04 4.40
CA ARG A 217 5.21 -9.93 3.49
C ARG A 217 5.20 -8.59 2.74
N ILE A 218 4.05 -8.20 2.19
CA ILE A 218 3.90 -6.88 1.56
C ILE A 218 4.22 -5.77 2.57
N GLN A 219 3.63 -5.82 3.78
CA GLN A 219 3.89 -4.83 4.83
C GLN A 219 5.37 -4.75 5.18
N LYS A 220 6.08 -5.87 5.31
CA LYS A 220 7.53 -5.90 5.54
C LYS A 220 8.29 -5.17 4.43
N GLN A 221 8.03 -5.50 3.18
CA GLN A 221 8.69 -4.88 2.03
C GLN A 221 8.33 -3.39 1.89
N ILE A 222 7.10 -2.99 2.23
CA ILE A 222 6.68 -1.58 2.26
C ILE A 222 7.37 -0.82 3.39
N LYS A 223 7.54 -1.43 4.57
CA LYS A 223 8.35 -0.84 5.65
C LYS A 223 9.79 -0.57 5.21
N GLU A 224 10.43 -1.54 4.57
CA GLU A 224 11.77 -1.39 3.99
C GLU A 224 11.79 -0.26 2.93
N SER A 225 10.75 -0.16 2.10
CA SER A 225 10.60 0.93 1.11
C SER A 225 10.51 2.31 1.78
N CYS A 226 9.76 2.42 2.87
CA CYS A 226 9.60 3.66 3.64
C CYS A 226 10.87 4.06 4.39
N GLU A 227 11.64 3.09 4.88
CA GLU A 227 12.96 3.32 5.50
C GLU A 227 13.95 3.96 4.52
N LEU A 228 14.01 3.44 3.29
CA LEU A 228 14.82 4.03 2.20
C LEU A 228 14.46 5.49 1.93
N LEU A 229 13.19 5.85 2.10
CA LEU A 229 12.68 7.22 1.91
C LEU A 229 12.74 8.09 3.17
N LYS A 230 13.15 7.51 4.31
CA LYS A 230 13.17 8.14 5.64
C LYS A 230 11.81 8.69 6.05
N ILE A 231 10.76 7.87 5.92
CA ILE A 231 9.37 8.23 6.23
C ILE A 231 8.78 7.18 7.16
N CYS A 232 8.01 7.61 8.16
CA CYS A 232 7.27 6.72 9.03
C CYS A 232 6.14 6.03 8.27
N CYS A 233 5.90 4.75 8.54
CA CYS A 233 4.85 3.98 7.89
C CYS A 233 3.96 3.29 8.92
N SER A 234 2.66 3.46 8.71
CA SER A 234 1.59 2.86 9.50
C SER A 234 0.70 2.02 8.58
N PHE A 235 0.01 1.02 9.12
CA PHE A 235 -0.82 0.11 8.34
C PHE A 235 -2.24 0.07 8.90
N ILE A 236 -3.22 0.12 8.01
CA ILE A 236 -4.63 -0.01 8.37
C ILE A 236 -4.99 -1.51 8.33
N GLU A 237 -5.39 -2.04 9.48
CA GLU A 237 -5.86 -3.42 9.61
C GLU A 237 -7.39 -3.44 9.73
N ILE A 238 -8.06 -4.04 8.73
CA ILE A 238 -9.51 -4.36 8.79
C ILE A 238 -9.68 -5.80 9.28
#